data_AF-A0A4Q7G0Q1-F1
#
_entry.id   AF-A0A4Q7G0Q1-F1
#
_cell.length_a   1.000
_cell.length_b   1.000
_cell.length_c   1.000
_cell.angle_alpha   90.00
_cell.angle_beta   90.00
_cell.angle_gamma   90.00
#
_symmetry.space_group_name_H-M   'P 1'
#
loop_
_entity.id
_entity.type
_entity.pdbx_description
1 polymer ?
#
loop_
_entity_poly.entity_id
_entity_poly.type
_entity_poly.pdbx_seq_one_letter_code
_entity_poly.pdbx_strand_id
1 'polypeptide(L)' 'MRSIAFADFLIGVGILFVLEGLMFAASPSWMRRAMKSALATPDNVLRVVGIGSAVAGLILIWLVRR' A
#
# COMPACT_ATOMS: atom_id res chain seq x y z
N MET A 1 15.80 -17.43 -17.16
CA MET A 1 14.61 -16.54 -17.00
C MET A 1 14.03 -16.66 -15.57
N ARG A 2 14.79 -16.33 -14.50
CA ARG A 2 14.35 -16.68 -13.12
C ARG A 2 14.70 -15.68 -11.99
N SER A 3 15.18 -14.46 -12.27
CA SER A 3 15.53 -13.49 -11.19
C SER A 3 14.68 -12.20 -11.17
N ILE A 4 13.94 -11.91 -12.25
CA ILE A 4 13.29 -10.60 -12.43
C ILE A 4 12.15 -10.40 -11.40
N ALA A 5 11.38 -11.45 -11.10
CA ALA A 5 10.24 -11.34 -10.19
C ALA A 5 10.62 -10.93 -8.74
N PHE A 6 11.78 -11.34 -8.25
CA PHE A 6 12.22 -10.97 -6.90
C PHE A 6 12.72 -9.51 -6.85
N ALA A 7 13.43 -9.07 -7.90
CA ALA A 7 13.84 -7.68 -8.04
C ALA A 7 12.62 -6.76 -8.17
N ASP A 8 11.61 -7.14 -8.98
CA ASP A 8 10.35 -6.37 -9.12
C ASP A 8 9.63 -6.22 -7.77
N PHE A 9 9.59 -7.29 -6.97
CA PHE A 9 8.99 -7.25 -5.64
C PHE A 9 9.74 -6.30 -4.71
N LEU A 10 11.08 -6.38 -4.68
CA LEU A 10 11.92 -5.47 -3.89
C LEU A 10 11.75 -4.01 -4.31
N ILE A 11 11.61 -3.74 -5.61
CA ILE A 11 11.31 -2.39 -6.12
C ILE A 11 9.95 -1.91 -5.61
N GLY A 12 8.92 -2.76 -5.67
CA GLY A 12 7.59 -2.43 -5.14
C GLY A 12 7.61 -2.11 -3.65
N VAL A 13 8.33 -2.91 -2.85
CA VAL A 13 8.55 -2.65 -1.42
C VAL A 13 9.33 -1.35 -1.20
N GLY A 14 10.36 -1.08 -2.00
CA GLY A 14 11.13 0.17 -1.94
C GLY A 14 10.26 1.41 -2.22
N ILE A 15 9.40 1.34 -3.23
CA ILE A 15 8.45 2.42 -3.56
C ILE A 15 7.47 2.63 -2.40
N LEU A 16 6.96 1.57 -1.77
CA LEU A 16 6.10 1.67 -0.59
C LEU A 16 6.77 2.47 0.53
N PHE A 17 8.03 2.15 0.86
CA PHE A 17 8.79 2.88 1.88
C PHE A 17 9.03 4.34 1.51
N VAL A 18 9.34 4.64 0.24
CA VAL A 18 9.52 6.02 -0.22
C VAL A 18 8.23 6.81 -0.07
N LEU A 19 7.09 6.24 -0.46
CA LEU A 19 5.79 6.89 -0.35
C LEU A 19 5.39 7.11 1.12
N GLU A 20 5.50 6.09 1.97
CA GLU A 20 5.21 6.24 3.40
C GLU A 20 6.12 7.31 4.03
N GLY A 21 7.44 7.22 3.82
CA GLY A 21 8.41 8.17 4.35
C GLY A 21 8.16 9.60 3.88
N LEU A 22 7.84 9.78 2.59
CA LEU A 22 7.51 11.09 2.03
C LEU A 22 6.23 11.66 2.65
N MET A 23 5.20 10.83 2.84
CA MET A 23 3.96 11.26 3.47
C MET A 23 4.16 11.65 4.93
N PHE A 24 4.98 10.90 5.68
CA PHE A 24 5.37 11.25 7.05
C PHE A 24 6.18 12.55 7.11
N ALA A 25 7.09 12.77 6.16
CA ALA A 25 7.92 13.97 6.10
C ALA A 25 7.14 15.21 5.64
N ALA A 26 6.30 15.08 4.62
CA ALA A 26 5.55 16.18 4.03
C ALA A 26 4.38 16.64 4.90
N SER A 27 3.63 15.70 5.51
CA SER A 27 2.48 16.05 6.35
C SER A 27 2.24 15.01 7.46
N PRO A 28 3.01 15.07 8.56
CA PRO A 28 2.83 14.17 9.70
C PRO A 28 1.47 14.36 10.37
N SER A 29 0.87 15.55 10.27
CA SER A 29 -0.46 15.84 10.81
C SER A 29 -1.56 15.07 10.09
N TRP A 30 -1.45 14.93 8.76
CA TRP A 30 -2.41 14.17 7.96
C TRP A 30 -2.32 12.69 8.28
N MET A 31 -1.11 12.14 8.38
CA MET A 31 -0.91 10.73 8.73
C MET A 31 -1.48 10.38 10.11
N ARG A 32 -1.26 11.25 11.12
CA ARG A 32 -1.84 11.05 12.46
C ARG A 32 -3.37 11.06 12.45
N ARG A 33 -4.00 11.91 11.62
CA ARG A 33 -5.46 11.93 11.46
C ARG A 33 -5.96 10.65 10.79
N ALA A 34 -5.28 10.19 9.74
CA ALA A 34 -5.61 8.94 9.06
C ALA A 34 -5.54 7.74 10.02
N MET A 35 -4.48 7.64 10.83
CA MET A 35 -4.36 6.60 11.86
C MET A 35 -5.48 6.66 12.90
N LYS A 36 -5.87 7.85 13.37
CA LYS A 36 -7.00 8.00 14.30
C LYS A 36 -8.33 7.57 13.68
N SER A 37 -8.57 7.88 12.40
CA SER A 37 -9.73 7.37 11.67
C SER A 37 -9.69 5.85 11.52
N ALA A 38 -8.53 5.26 11.24
CA ALA A 38 -8.39 3.81 11.14
C ALA A 38 -8.72 3.11 12.47
N LEU A 39 -8.28 3.67 13.61
CA LEU A 39 -8.59 3.16 14.94
C LEU A 39 -10.08 3.29 15.33
N ALA A 40 -10.76 4.32 14.82
CA ALA A 40 -12.19 4.52 15.05
C ALA A 40 -13.07 3.70 14.10
N THR A 41 -12.48 3.11 13.05
CA THR A 41 -13.20 2.33 12.05
C THR A 41 -13.33 0.88 12.52
N PRO A 42 -14.52 0.26 12.41
CA PRO A 42 -14.71 -1.15 12.74
C PRO A 42 -13.79 -2.10 11.94
N ASP A 43 -13.23 -3.11 12.61
CA ASP A 43 -12.31 -4.09 12.01
C ASP A 43 -12.83 -4.76 10.75
N ASN A 44 -14.14 -5.03 10.67
CA ASN A 44 -14.77 -5.64 9.50
C ASN A 44 -14.68 -4.74 8.27
N VAL A 45 -14.92 -3.43 8.44
CA VAL A 45 -14.80 -2.45 7.34
C VAL A 45 -13.34 -2.32 6.93
N LEU A 46 -12.42 -2.26 7.89
CA LEU A 46 -10.99 -2.17 7.62
C LEU A 46 -10.47 -3.39 6.84
N ARG A 47 -10.96 -4.60 7.17
CA ARG A 47 -10.63 -5.83 6.45
C ARG A 47 -11.19 -5.85 5.04
N VAL A 48 -12.45 -5.44 4.83
CA VAL A 48 -13.04 -5.41 3.49
C VAL A 48 -12.31 -4.41 2.61
N VAL A 49 -12.01 -3.21 3.12
CA VAL A 49 -11.24 -2.19 2.39
C VAL A 49 -9.83 -2.69 2.09
N GLY A 50 -9.15 -3.31 3.06
CA GLY A 50 -7.80 -3.85 2.88
C GLY A 50 -7.73 -5.00 1.88
N ILE A 51 -8.70 -5.92 1.90
CA ILE A 51 -8.79 -7.00 0.91
C ILE A 51 -9.13 -6.43 -0.47
N GLY A 52 -10.07 -5.48 -0.53
CA GLY A 52 -10.44 -4.80 -1.77
C GLY A 52 -9.26 -4.09 -2.42
N SER A 53 -8.46 -3.36 -1.64
CA SER A 53 -7.27 -2.66 -2.12
C SER A 53 -6.16 -3.63 -2.54
N ALA A 54 -5.96 -4.74 -1.82
CA ALA A 54 -5.00 -5.78 -2.20
C ALA A 54 -5.37 -6.45 -3.53
N VAL A 55 -6.64 -6.81 -3.72
CA VAL A 55 -7.13 -7.42 -4.97
C VAL A 55 -7.03 -6.43 -6.12
N ALA A 56 -7.44 -5.17 -5.92
CA ALA A 56 -7.31 -4.13 -6.94
C ALA A 56 -5.85 -3.90 -7.34
N GLY A 57 -4.93 -3.84 -6.36
CA GLY A 57 -3.50 -3.74 -6.60
C GLY A 57 -2.94 -4.91 -7.41
N LEU A 58 -3.37 -6.14 -7.10
CA LEU A 58 -2.98 -7.33 -7.86
C LEU A 58 -3.48 -7.27 -9.31
N ILE A 59 -4.73 -6.85 -9.52
CA ILE A 59 -5.30 -6.67 -10.86
C ILE A 59 -4.52 -5.60 -11.65
N LEU A 60 -4.18 -4.47 -11.02
CA LEU A 60 -3.38 -3.41 -11.65
C LEU A 60 -1.99 -3.91 -12.05
N ILE A 61 -1.30 -4.61 -11.14
CA ILE A 61 0.01 -5.21 -11.45
C ILE A 61 -0.12 -6.20 -12.59
N TRP A 62 -1.15 -7.04 -12.59
CA TRP A 62 -1.39 -8.01 -13.66
C TRP A 62 -1.64 -7.33 -15.00
N LEU A 63 -2.41 -6.23 -15.01
CA LEU A 63 -2.72 -5.47 -16.23
C LEU A 63 -1.51 -4.70 -16.78
N VAL A 64 -0.64 -4.18 -15.91
CA VAL A 64 0.60 -3.50 -16.32
C VAL A 64 1.68 -4.47 -16.77
N ARG A 65 1.71 -5.69 -16.19
CA ARG A 65 2.71 -6.72 -16.50
C ARG A 65 2.32 -7.62 -17.68
N ARG A 66 1.05 -7.63 -18.08
CA ARG A 66 0.53 -8.37 -19.24
C ARG A 66 0.88 -7.66 -20.55
#